data_AF-A0A834HG51-F1
#
_entry.id   AF-A0A834HG51-F1
#
_cell.length_a   1.000
_cell.length_b   1.000
_cell.length_c   1.000
_cell.angle_alpha   90.00
_cell.angle_beta   90.00
_cell.angle_gamma   90.00
#
_symmetry.space_group_name_H-M   'P 1'
#
loop_
_entity.id
_entity.type
_entity.pdbx_description
1 polymer ?
#
loop_
_entity_poly.entity_id
_entity_poly.type
_entity_poly.pdbx_seq_one_letter_code
_entity_poly.pdbx_strand_id
1 'polypeptide(L)'
;MEALVDLAWHPVHPIVVSVSHTGLVYIWAKDYTENWSAFAPDFKELEENEEYVEREDEFDLMPEMEKVKESEVDEDNEVDIVTVNVDLAFSDSDMSQEEICFLPAIPCPEFP
;
A
#
# COMPACT_ATOMS: atom_id res chain seq x y z
N MET A 1 15.35 -33.67 -7.04
CA MET A 1 15.62 -32.26 -7.37
C MET A 1 14.34 -31.73 -7.98
N GLU A 2 13.72 -30.73 -7.38
CA GLU A 2 12.52 -30.15 -7.95
C GLU A 2 12.94 -29.27 -9.13
N ALA A 3 12.57 -29.69 -10.34
CA ALA A 3 12.92 -28.98 -11.56
C ALA A 3 11.85 -27.93 -11.86
N LEU A 4 12.30 -26.71 -12.16
CA LEU A 4 11.48 -25.63 -12.69
C LEU A 4 11.06 -25.96 -14.13
N VAL A 5 9.77 -25.84 -14.43
CA VAL A 5 9.21 -26.00 -15.79
C VAL A 5 9.07 -24.65 -16.46
N ASP A 6 8.45 -23.69 -15.77
CA ASP A 6 8.17 -22.37 -16.30
C ASP A 6 8.11 -21.32 -15.18
N LEU A 7 8.24 -20.04 -15.54
CA LEU A 7 8.16 -18.90 -14.64
C LEU A 7 7.61 -17.65 -15.36
N ALA A 8 6.71 -16.93 -14.69
CA ALA A 8 6.14 -15.67 -15.16
C ALA A 8 6.21 -14.60 -14.06
N TRP A 9 6.27 -13.33 -14.46
CA TRP A 9 6.22 -12.18 -13.57
C TRP A 9 4.97 -11.35 -13.85
N HIS A 10 4.38 -10.75 -12.81
CA HIS A 10 3.27 -9.84 -12.98
C HIS A 10 3.75 -8.50 -13.58
N PRO A 11 3.04 -7.91 -14.54
CA PRO A 11 3.53 -6.72 -15.26
C PRO A 11 3.62 -5.46 -14.39
N VAL A 12 2.78 -5.34 -13.36
CA VAL A 12 2.67 -4.13 -12.51
C VAL A 12 2.85 -4.39 -11.01
N HIS A 13 3.05 -5.65 -10.59
CA HIS A 13 3.17 -5.99 -9.17
C HIS A 13 4.44 -6.82 -8.96
N PRO A 14 5.11 -6.69 -7.80
CA PRO A 14 6.31 -7.46 -7.47
C PRO A 14 5.93 -8.90 -7.08
N ILE A 15 5.39 -9.65 -8.05
CA ILE A 15 4.90 -11.02 -7.92
C ILE A 15 5.54 -11.85 -9.03
N VAL A 16 6.09 -13.00 -8.65
CA VAL A 16 6.64 -14.00 -9.56
C VAL A 16 5.96 -15.33 -9.30
N VAL A 17 5.60 -16.05 -10.35
CA VAL A 17 4.94 -17.35 -10.30
C VAL A 17 5.79 -18.37 -11.02
N SER A 18 6.03 -19.53 -10.41
CA SER A 18 6.74 -20.64 -11.06
C SER A 18 6.00 -21.96 -10.97
N VAL A 19 6.23 -22.83 -11.95
CA VAL A 19 5.62 -24.16 -12.02
C VAL A 19 6.70 -25.23 -11.94
N SER A 20 6.51 -26.25 -11.11
CA SER A 20 7.42 -27.40 -11.04
C SER A 20 6.95 -28.58 -11.88
N HIS A 21 7.86 -29.53 -12.13
CA HIS A 21 7.56 -30.74 -12.91
C HIS A 21 6.47 -31.64 -12.28
N THR A 22 6.15 -31.46 -11.00
CA THR A 22 5.05 -32.16 -10.32
C THR A 22 3.71 -31.45 -10.47
N GLY A 23 3.67 -30.28 -11.13
CA GLY A 23 2.48 -29.47 -11.32
C GLY A 23 2.17 -28.53 -10.15
N LEU A 24 3.10 -28.35 -9.20
CA LEU A 24 2.94 -27.36 -8.13
C LEU A 24 3.23 -25.95 -8.65
N VAL A 25 2.41 -24.99 -8.24
CA VAL A 25 2.57 -23.57 -8.55
C VAL A 25 3.07 -22.85 -7.30
N TYR A 26 4.22 -22.18 -7.41
CA TYR A 26 4.83 -21.38 -6.35
C TYR A 26 4.63 -19.91 -6.64
N ILE A 27 4.20 -19.15 -5.63
CA ILE A 27 4.01 -17.71 -5.71
C ILE A 27 5.05 -17.04 -4.81
N TRP A 28 5.83 -16.14 -5.39
CA TRP A 28 6.82 -15.32 -4.73
C TRP A 28 6.32 -13.88 -4.75
N ALA A 29 6.03 -13.33 -3.59
CA ALA A 29 5.53 -11.97 -3.45
C ALA A 29 6.26 -11.29 -2.28
N LYS A 30 6.22 -9.95 -2.27
CA LYS A 30 6.70 -9.18 -1.13
C LYS A 30 5.87 -9.54 0.10
N ASP A 31 6.55 -9.88 1.20
CA ASP A 31 5.91 -9.99 2.51
C ASP A 31 5.67 -8.58 3.05
N TYR A 32 4.42 -8.28 3.37
CA TYR A 32 4.05 -6.99 3.93
C TYR A 32 4.02 -7.14 5.45
N THR A 33 5.08 -6.69 6.11
CA THR A 33 5.08 -6.53 7.56
C THR A 33 4.03 -5.49 7.95
N GLU A 34 3.20 -5.80 8.94
CA GLU A 34 2.16 -4.89 9.44
C GLU A 34 2.79 -3.59 9.96
N ASN A 35 2.31 -2.45 9.46
CA ASN A 35 2.70 -1.14 9.96
C ASN A 35 1.67 -0.69 11.01
N TRP A 36 2.04 -0.71 12.29
CA TRP A 36 1.12 -0.40 13.38
C TRP A 36 0.69 1.07 13.42
N SER A 37 1.51 1.96 12.85
CA SER A 37 1.20 3.38 12.69
C SER A 37 0.01 3.62 11.75
N ALA A 38 -0.39 2.64 10.94
CA ALA A 38 -1.60 2.76 10.10
C ALA A 38 -2.91 2.72 10.91
N PHE A 39 -2.89 2.21 12.15
CA PHE A 39 -4.09 2.13 13.01
C PHE A 39 -4.38 3.42 13.78
N ALA A 40 -3.35 4.23 14.03
CA ALA A 40 -3.47 5.50 14.73
C ALA A 40 -2.47 6.50 14.16
N PRO A 41 -2.91 7.63 13.60
CA PRO A 41 -2.04 8.57 12.89
C PRO A 41 -0.96 9.18 13.79
N ASP A 42 -1.23 9.30 15.09
CA ASP A 42 -0.28 9.82 16.08
C ASP A 42 0.64 8.74 16.67
N PHE A 43 0.44 7.48 16.28
CA PHE A 43 1.28 6.37 16.73
C PHE A 43 2.49 6.25 15.83
N LYS A 44 3.68 6.22 16.44
CA LYS A 44 4.95 5.97 15.76
C LYS A 44 5.52 4.66 16.28
N GLU A 45 5.68 3.69 15.39
CA GLU A 45 6.43 2.47 15.67
C GLU A 45 7.91 2.77 15.90
N LEU A 46 8.48 2.20 16.97
CA LEU A 46 9.88 2.35 17.34
C LEU A 46 10.64 1.06 17.04
N GLU A 47 11.68 1.15 16.22
CA GLU A 47 12.59 0.02 15.96
C GLU A 47 13.54 -0.22 17.16
N GLU A 48 13.91 0.85 17.86
CA GLU A 48 14.76 0.84 19.04
C GLU A 48 14.21 1.81 20.10
N ASN A 49 14.66 1.66 21.36
CA ASN A 49 14.22 2.54 22.44
C ASN A 49 14.73 3.97 22.21
N GLU A 50 13.79 4.92 22.09
CA GLU A 50 14.09 6.35 22.10
C GLU A 50 13.98 6.89 23.54
N GLU A 51 14.95 7.70 23.98
CA GLU A 51 14.86 8.40 25.26
C GLU A 51 13.86 9.56 25.14
N TYR A 52 12.89 9.59 26.05
CA TYR A 52 11.93 10.68 26.11
C TYR A 52 12.60 11.93 26.71
N VAL A 53 12.54 13.05 25.98
CA VAL A 53 12.97 14.35 26.49
C VAL A 53 11.72 15.16 26.81
N GLU A 54 11.38 15.19 28.09
CA GLU A 54 10.24 15.96 28.61
C GLU A 54 10.42 17.43 28.26
N ARG A 55 9.35 18.05 27.78
CA ARG A 55 9.33 19.51 27.61
C ARG A 55 9.04 20.15 28.97
N GLU A 56 9.68 21.29 29.26
CA GLU A 56 9.48 22.00 30.54
C GLU A 56 8.00 22.32 30.81
N ASP A 57 7.24 22.61 29.75
CA ASP A 57 5.83 23.04 29.81
C ASP A 57 4.82 21.88 29.73
N GLU A 58 5.26 20.61 29.71
CA GLU A 58 4.39 19.43 29.55
C GLU A 58 3.33 19.30 30.67
N PHE A 59 3.65 19.77 31.88
CA PHE A 59 2.79 19.65 33.06
C PHE A 59 2.14 20.98 33.47
N ASP A 60 2.23 22.02 32.65
CA ASP A 60 1.63 23.31 32.95
C ASP A 60 0.09 23.26 32.85
N LEU A 61 -0.61 23.81 33.85
CA LEU A 61 -2.07 23.91 33.83
C LEU A 61 -2.59 24.82 32.72
N MET A 62 -1.78 25.80 32.34
CA MET A 62 -1.98 26.70 31.23
C MET A 62 -0.69 26.68 30.43
N PRO A 63 -0.51 25.71 29.51
CA PRO A 63 0.64 25.73 28.64
C PRO A 63 0.68 27.09 27.95
N GLU A 64 1.84 27.73 27.91
CA GLU A 64 2.03 28.87 27.04
C GLU A 64 1.81 28.31 25.64
N MET A 65 0.62 28.56 25.06
CA MET A 65 0.37 28.24 23.67
C MET A 65 1.33 29.10 22.86
N GLU A 66 2.59 28.67 22.72
CA GLU A 66 3.28 28.82 21.47
C GLU A 66 2.25 28.36 20.47
N LYS A 67 1.77 29.32 19.70
CA LYS A 67 1.00 29.08 18.50
C LYS A 67 1.91 28.20 17.66
N VAL A 68 1.85 26.89 17.91
CA VAL A 68 2.04 25.87 16.90
C VAL A 68 1.28 26.49 15.77
N LYS A 69 2.03 26.93 14.76
CA LYS A 69 1.44 27.31 13.50
C LYS A 69 0.59 26.09 13.21
N GLU A 70 -0.72 26.18 13.44
CA GLU A 70 -1.68 25.37 12.71
C GLU A 70 -1.09 25.48 11.33
N SER A 71 -0.51 24.37 10.86
CA SER A 71 -0.15 24.25 9.47
C SER A 71 -1.37 24.83 8.78
N GLU A 72 -1.19 25.93 8.06
CA GLU A 72 -2.25 26.54 7.27
C GLU A 72 -2.59 25.47 6.23
N VAL A 73 -3.33 24.45 6.67
CA VAL A 73 -4.01 23.51 5.83
C VAL A 73 -5.03 24.42 5.22
N ASP A 74 -4.78 24.78 3.97
CA ASP A 74 -5.67 25.59 3.19
C ASP A 74 -6.98 24.80 3.08
N GLU A 75 -7.89 25.02 4.05
CA GLU A 75 -9.19 24.36 4.14
C GLU A 75 -10.05 24.69 2.91
N ASP A 76 -9.72 25.78 2.22
CA ASP A 76 -10.36 26.25 1.01
C ASP A 76 -9.71 25.70 -0.28
N ASN A 77 -8.70 24.83 -0.18
CA ASN A 77 -8.04 24.25 -1.35
C ASN A 77 -9.03 23.39 -2.17
N GLU A 78 -9.06 23.61 -3.48
CA GLU A 78 -9.96 22.89 -4.39
C GLU A 78 -9.47 21.44 -4.59
N VAL A 79 -10.29 20.46 -4.17
CA VAL A 79 -9.99 19.02 -4.30
C VAL A 79 -10.81 18.41 -5.43
N ASP A 80 -10.13 17.88 -6.44
CA ASP A 80 -10.76 17.13 -7.53
C ASP A 80 -10.96 15.65 -7.16
N ILE A 81 -12.22 15.19 -7.19
CA ILE A 81 -12.61 13.80 -6.91
C ILE A 81 -13.04 13.02 -8.16
N VAL A 82 -13.00 13.67 -9.34
CA VAL A 82 -13.51 13.12 -10.60
C VAL A 82 -12.37 12.63 -11.49
N THR A 83 -11.26 13.38 -11.54
CA THR A 83 -10.12 12.99 -12.37
C THR A 83 -9.42 11.76 -11.80
N VAL A 84 -9.26 10.74 -12.63
CA VAL A 84 -8.51 9.53 -12.28
C VAL A 84 -7.05 9.71 -12.68
N ASN A 85 -6.15 9.63 -11.71
CA ASN A 85 -4.72 9.66 -11.97
C ASN A 85 -4.25 8.32 -12.56
N VAL A 86 -3.35 8.39 -13.54
CA VAL A 86 -2.62 7.22 -14.05
C VAL A 86 -1.43 7.00 -13.11
N ASP A 87 -1.43 5.89 -12.39
CA ASP A 87 -0.41 5.60 -11.38
C ASP A 87 0.91 5.17 -12.05
N LEU A 88 1.85 6.11 -12.19
CA LEU A 88 3.10 5.90 -12.93
C LEU A 88 4.14 5.09 -12.14
N ALA A 89 3.96 4.89 -10.83
CA ALA A 89 4.95 4.25 -9.97
C ALA A 89 5.17 2.76 -10.28
N PHE A 90 4.20 2.11 -10.94
CA PHE A 90 4.25 0.70 -11.31
C PHE A 90 3.87 0.43 -12.78
N SER A 91 3.67 1.49 -13.56
CA SER A 91 3.12 1.41 -14.92
C SER A 91 4.17 1.72 -15.98
N ASP A 92 5.15 0.84 -16.15
CA ASP A 92 5.95 0.77 -17.39
C ASP A 92 5.24 -0.02 -18.50
N SER A 93 4.05 -0.54 -18.21
CA SER A 93 3.18 -1.23 -19.17
C SER A 93 2.15 -0.23 -19.70
N ASP A 94 1.97 -0.17 -21.02
CA ASP A 94 0.91 0.59 -21.72
C ASP A 94 -0.52 0.11 -21.39
N MET A 95 -0.78 -0.36 -20.16
CA MET A 95 -2.09 -0.81 -19.70
C MET A 95 -2.96 0.41 -19.43
N SER A 96 -3.64 0.86 -20.47
CA SER A 96 -4.77 1.78 -20.32
C SER A 96 -5.83 1.17 -19.37
N GLN A 97 -6.59 2.01 -18.66
CA GLN A 97 -7.69 1.55 -17.79
C GLN A 97 -8.74 0.72 -18.56
N GLU A 98 -8.73 0.81 -19.89
CA GLU A 98 -9.58 0.06 -20.81
C GLU A 98 -9.22 -1.45 -20.93
N GLU A 99 -8.07 -1.91 -20.41
CA GLU A 99 -7.60 -3.30 -20.61
C GLU A 99 -7.88 -4.24 -19.42
N ILE A 100 -8.36 -3.73 -18.28
CA ILE A 100 -8.69 -4.55 -17.11
C ILE A 100 -10.03 -5.29 -17.34
N CYS A 101 -9.94 -6.58 -17.66
CA CYS A 101 -11.10 -7.44 -17.80
C CYS A 101 -11.53 -8.03 -16.45
N PHE A 102 -12.78 -7.80 -16.05
CA PHE A 102 -13.34 -8.43 -14.85
C PHE A 102 -14.00 -9.77 -15.21
N LEU A 103 -13.62 -10.83 -14.52
CA LEU A 103 -14.32 -12.10 -14.61
C LEU A 103 -15.68 -11.98 -13.89
N PRO A 104 -16.76 -12.55 -14.45
CA PRO A 104 -18.06 -12.56 -13.78
C PRO A 104 -17.97 -13.35 -12.47
N ALA A 105 -18.56 -12.80 -11.40
CA ALA A 105 -18.56 -13.43 -10.08
C ALA A 105 -19.32 -14.78 -10.04
N ILE A 106 -20.23 -14.98 -11.00
CA ILE A 106 -20.97 -16.23 -11.16
C ILE A 106 -20.52 -16.83 -12.49
N PRO A 107 -19.83 -17.98 -12.48
CA PRO A 107 -19.51 -18.71 -13.69
C PRO A 107 -20.81 -19.00 -14.45
N CYS A 108 -20.83 -18.70 -15.75
CA CYS A 108 -21.96 -19.08 -16.59
C CYS A 108 -22.05 -20.62 -16.54
N PRO A 109 -23.19 -21.22 -16.16
CA PRO A 109 -23.34 -22.66 -16.26
C PRO A 109 -23.13 -23.04 -17.71
N GLU A 110 -22.17 -23.94 -17.98
CA GLU A 110 -21.94 -24.41 -19.34
C GLU A 110 -23.27 -24.96 -19.88
N PHE A 111 -23.73 -24.38 -20.98
CA PHE A 111 -24.94 -24.85 -21.64
C PHE A 111 -24.75 -26.33 -22.04
N PRO A 112 -25.75 -27.19 -21.84
CA PRO A 112 -25.67 -28.61 -22.16
C PRO A 112 -25.46 -28.89 -23.65
#